data_AF-A0A5C8ZR95-F1
#
_entry.id   AF-A0A5C8ZR95-F1
#
_cell.length_a   1.000
_cell.length_b   1.000
_cell.length_c   1.000
_cell.angle_alpha   90.00
_cell.angle_beta   90.00
_cell.angle_gamma   90.00
#
_symmetry.space_group_name_H-M   'P 1'
#
loop_
_entity.id
_entity.type
_entity.pdbx_description
1 polymer ?
#
loop_
_entity_poly.entity_id
_entity_poly.type
_entity_poly.pdbx_seq_one_letter_code
_entity_poly.pdbx_strand_id
1 'polypeptide(L)'
;MTLAPYFENKLQGMLDHPLVGDARQCGLLGALELVADKGTKARFDPSLKLRERLSRIDWDTGIVFRAFGDNILGFAPALTFSEQEFDILFERLRLSLDMLLKQPEVAKAVE
;
A
#
# COMPACT_ATOMS: atom_id res chain seq x y z
N MET A 1 -24.14 3.46 -9.17
CA MET A 1 -23.34 3.87 -7.99
C MET A 1 -21.97 4.28 -8.49
N THR A 2 -21.37 5.32 -7.91
CA THR A 2 -19.98 5.69 -8.23
C THR A 2 -19.02 4.70 -7.56
N LEU A 3 -17.88 4.40 -8.17
CA LEU A 3 -16.88 3.45 -7.61
C LEU A 3 -15.99 4.07 -6.52
N ALA A 4 -16.00 5.40 -6.38
CA ALA A 4 -15.16 6.10 -5.41
C ALA A 4 -15.39 5.66 -3.95
N PRO A 5 -16.64 5.51 -3.45
CA PRO A 5 -16.86 4.98 -2.10
C PRO A 5 -16.38 3.53 -1.93
N TYR A 6 -16.44 2.72 -2.99
CA TYR A 6 -15.94 1.34 -2.96
C TYR A 6 -14.40 1.32 -2.83
N PHE A 7 -13.72 2.12 -3.66
CA PHE A 7 -12.28 2.30 -3.59
C PHE A 7 -11.83 2.86 -2.23
N GLU A 8 -12.53 3.87 -1.71
CA GLU A 8 -12.29 4.44 -0.38
C GLU A 8 -12.37 3.37 0.71
N ASN A 9 -13.45 2.58 0.75
CA ASN A 9 -13.62 1.53 1.75
C ASN A 9 -12.47 0.50 1.72
N LYS A 10 -12.04 0.09 0.52
CA LYS A 10 -10.93 -0.85 0.37
C LYS A 10 -9.60 -0.24 0.81
N LEU A 11 -9.33 1.02 0.43
CA LEU A 11 -8.12 1.73 0.80
C LEU A 11 -8.03 1.96 2.31
N GLN A 12 -9.13 2.39 2.93
CA GLN A 12 -9.22 2.55 4.39
C GLN A 12 -9.08 1.20 5.12
N GLY A 13 -9.59 0.12 4.52
CA GLY A 13 -9.41 -1.24 5.04
C GLY A 13 -7.94 -1.65 5.21
N MET A 14 -7.03 -1.11 4.40
CA MET A 14 -5.59 -1.39 4.50
C MET A 14 -4.93 -0.82 5.76
N LEU A 15 -5.60 0.09 6.49
CA LEU A 15 -5.13 0.58 7.79
C LEU A 15 -5.06 -0.51 8.85
N ASP A 16 -5.65 -1.68 8.64
CA ASP A 16 -5.47 -2.83 9.54
C ASP A 16 -4.07 -3.47 9.42
N HIS A 17 -3.36 -3.24 8.31
CA HIS A 17 -2.06 -3.81 8.06
C HIS A 17 -0.97 -3.12 8.93
N PRO A 18 -0.01 -3.85 9.52
CA PRO A 18 1.02 -3.28 10.40
C PRO A 18 1.88 -2.20 9.76
N LEU A 19 2.19 -2.36 8.46
CA LEU A 19 3.01 -1.38 7.73
C LEU A 19 2.27 -0.10 7.35
N VAL A 20 0.94 -0.05 7.40
CA VAL A 20 0.17 1.08 6.85
C VAL A 20 -0.21 2.04 7.99
N GLY A 21 0.34 3.25 7.92
CA GLY A 21 0.15 4.29 8.92
C GLY A 21 -0.96 5.28 8.58
N ASP A 22 -1.17 5.56 7.30
CA ASP A 22 -2.17 6.51 6.82
C ASP A 22 -2.76 6.04 5.49
N ALA A 23 -4.03 6.41 5.26
CA ALA A 23 -4.78 6.12 4.04
C ALA A 23 -5.63 7.34 3.67
N ARG A 24 -5.45 7.84 2.45
CA ARG A 24 -6.12 9.06 1.98
C ARG A 24 -6.52 8.95 0.51
N GLN A 25 -7.66 9.53 0.15
CA GLN A 25 -8.20 9.46 -1.21
C GLN A 25 -8.96 10.72 -1.63
N CYS A 26 -9.10 10.90 -2.94
CA CYS A 26 -10.04 11.83 -3.57
C CYS A 26 -10.53 11.21 -4.88
N GLY A 27 -11.81 10.83 -4.94
CA GLY A 27 -12.34 10.07 -6.08
C GLY A 27 -11.65 8.71 -6.21
N LEU A 28 -11.01 8.45 -7.36
CA LEU A 28 -10.20 7.25 -7.59
C LEU A 28 -8.69 7.48 -7.42
N LEU A 29 -8.26 8.66 -6.97
CA LEU A 29 -6.87 8.91 -6.61
C LEU A 29 -6.68 8.57 -5.13
N GLY A 30 -5.78 7.63 -4.81
CA GLY A 30 -5.52 7.19 -3.44
C GLY A 30 -4.04 7.12 -3.11
N ALA A 31 -3.74 7.19 -1.81
CA ALA A 31 -2.40 6.98 -1.29
C ALA A 31 -2.43 6.21 0.04
N LEU A 32 -1.43 5.35 0.22
CA LEU A 32 -1.10 4.73 1.51
C LEU A 32 0.28 5.21 1.95
N GLU A 33 0.46 5.53 3.21
CA GLU A 33 1.77 5.85 3.77
C GLU A 33 2.27 4.70 4.64
N LEU A 34 3.46 4.19 4.32
CA LEU A 34 4.08 3.15 5.13
C LEU A 34 4.90 3.78 6.27
N VAL A 35 4.64 3.32 7.50
CA VAL A 35 5.29 3.81 8.72
C VAL A 35 5.85 2.66 9.55
N ALA A 36 6.95 2.93 10.25
CA ALA A 36 7.58 2.02 11.18
C ALA A 36 6.77 1.88 12.48
N ASP A 37 6.13 2.97 12.92
CA ASP A 37 5.28 3.02 14.10
C ASP A 37 3.99 3.78 13.77
N LYS A 38 2.85 3.14 14.03
CA LYS A 38 1.53 3.68 13.71
C LYS A 38 1.02 4.72 14.70
N GLY A 39 1.48 4.67 15.94
CA GLY A 39 1.16 5.62 17.01
C GLY A 39 1.91 6.94 16.84
N THR A 40 3.22 6.89 16.58
CA THR A 40 4.06 8.08 16.38
C THR A 40 4.12 8.56 14.93
N LYS A 41 3.68 7.73 13.98
CA LYS A 41 3.87 7.93 12.52
C LYS A 41 5.36 8.01 12.15
N ALA A 42 6.24 7.34 12.90
CA ALA A 42 7.66 7.30 12.58
C ALA A 42 7.87 6.68 11.20
N ARG A 43 8.70 7.32 10.38
CA ARG A 43 9.03 6.82 9.04
C ARG A 43 10.06 5.70 9.11
N PHE A 44 10.02 4.80 8.14
CA PHE A 44 11.08 3.82 7.93
C PHE A 44 12.42 4.49 7.59
N ASP A 45 13.51 3.87 8.04
CA ASP A 45 14.86 4.26 7.64
C ASP A 45 15.02 4.10 6.11
N PRO A 46 15.46 5.15 5.37
CA PRO A 46 15.64 5.09 3.92
C PRO A 46 16.60 3.99 3.45
N SER A 47 17.53 3.54 4.29
CA SER A 47 18.46 2.44 3.98
C SER A 47 17.75 1.09 3.79
N LEU A 48 16.51 0.94 4.28
CA LEU A 48 15.69 -0.25 4.05
C LEU A 48 15.23 -0.35 2.59
N LYS A 49 15.24 0.74 1.82
CA LYS A 49 14.95 0.73 0.37
C LYS A 49 13.61 0.05 0.04
N LEU A 50 12.55 0.43 0.76
CA LEU A 50 11.24 -0.22 0.64
C LEU A 50 10.67 -0.11 -0.78
N ARG A 51 10.87 1.03 -1.44
CA ARG A 51 10.47 1.24 -2.84
C ARG A 51 11.06 0.19 -3.78
N GLU A 52 12.36 -0.09 -3.67
CA GLU A 52 13.05 -1.07 -4.49
C GLU A 52 12.61 -2.50 -4.17
N ARG A 53 12.38 -2.81 -2.89
CA ARG A 53 11.86 -4.12 -2.46
C ARG A 53 10.45 -4.35 -3.00
N LEU A 54 9.56 -3.37 -2.84
CA LEU A 54 8.19 -3.41 -3.35
C LEU A 54 8.16 -3.53 -4.87
N SER A 55 8.97 -2.75 -5.60
CA SER A 55 8.98 -2.83 -7.07
C SER A 55 9.23 -4.23 -7.63
N ARG A 56 9.97 -5.08 -6.89
CA ARG A 56 10.17 -6.49 -7.26
C ARG A 56 8.97 -7.35 -6.86
N ILE A 57 8.52 -7.20 -5.61
CA ILE A 57 7.39 -7.97 -5.07
C ILE A 57 6.11 -7.72 -5.89
N ASP A 58 5.80 -6.46 -6.19
CA ASP A 58 4.56 -6.06 -6.88
C ASP A 58 4.51 -6.57 -8.31
N TRP A 59 5.67 -6.64 -8.96
CA TRP A 59 5.79 -7.27 -10.27
C TRP A 59 5.41 -8.76 -10.20
N ASP A 60 5.90 -9.47 -9.18
CA ASP A 60 5.62 -10.89 -8.98
C ASP A 60 4.17 -11.15 -8.51
N THR A 61 3.57 -10.23 -7.73
CA THR A 61 2.17 -10.32 -7.30
C THR A 61 1.19 -9.82 -8.37
N GLY A 62 1.68 -9.25 -9.47
CA GLY A 62 0.90 -8.87 -10.63
C GLY A 62 0.08 -7.58 -10.43
N ILE A 63 0.62 -6.62 -9.68
CA ILE A 63 0.06 -5.27 -9.56
C ILE A 63 1.12 -4.22 -9.86
N VAL A 64 0.67 -3.04 -10.28
CA VAL A 64 1.55 -1.90 -10.51
C VAL A 64 0.97 -0.68 -9.81
N PHE A 65 1.78 -0.08 -8.95
CA PHE A 65 1.49 1.22 -8.35
C PHE A 65 2.79 2.01 -8.23
N ARG A 66 2.69 3.31 -7.94
CA ARG A 66 3.86 4.15 -7.75
C ARG A 66 4.26 4.15 -6.28
N ALA A 67 5.40 3.54 -5.95
CA ALA A 67 6.06 3.75 -4.67
C ALA A 67 6.98 4.99 -4.75
N PHE A 68 6.68 6.03 -3.97
CA PHE A 68 7.46 7.24 -3.85
C PHE A 68 8.67 7.05 -2.91
N GLY A 69 9.65 7.97 -2.96
CA GLY A 69 10.88 7.87 -2.18
C GLY A 69 10.71 8.08 -0.67
N ASP A 70 9.53 8.52 -0.25
CA ASP A 70 9.11 8.76 1.13
C ASP A 70 8.18 7.65 1.67
N ASN A 71 8.19 6.47 1.01
CA ASN A 71 7.38 5.30 1.38
C ASN A 71 5.86 5.50 1.24
N ILE A 72 5.44 6.47 0.44
CA ILE A 72 4.04 6.60 0.03
C ILE A 72 3.78 5.73 -1.20
N LEU A 73 2.67 5.01 -1.21
CA LEU A 73 2.18 4.21 -2.33
C LEU A 73 1.02 4.95 -2.99
N GLY A 74 1.12 5.28 -4.28
CA GLY A 74 0.11 6.02 -5.02
C GLY A 74 -0.69 5.16 -5.99
N PHE A 75 -2.00 5.31 -5.96
CA PHE A 75 -2.98 4.57 -6.76
C PHE A 75 -3.83 5.53 -7.59
N ALA A 76 -3.85 5.30 -8.91
CA ALA A 76 -4.66 6.04 -9.87
C ALA A 76 -5.11 5.06 -10.97
N PRO A 77 -6.10 4.19 -10.66
CA PRO A 77 -6.58 3.18 -11.59
C PRO A 77 -7.30 3.82 -12.79
N ALA A 78 -7.51 3.03 -13.84
CA ALA A 78 -8.32 3.46 -14.97
C ALA A 78 -9.75 3.80 -14.53
N LEU A 79 -10.38 4.78 -15.17
CA LEU A 79 -11.77 5.18 -14.85
C LEU A 79 -12.81 4.08 -15.17
N THR A 80 -12.40 3.05 -15.91
CA THR A 80 -13.19 1.87 -16.26
C THR A 80 -13.00 0.69 -15.32
N PHE A 81 -12.23 0.84 -14.22
CA PHE A 81 -12.07 -0.21 -13.22
C PHE A 81 -13.43 -0.71 -12.70
N SER A 82 -13.52 -1.97 -12.38
CA SER A 82 -14.67 -2.63 -11.75
C SER A 82 -14.42 -2.88 -10.27
N GLU A 83 -15.47 -3.18 -9.52
CA GLU A 83 -15.36 -3.60 -8.10
C GLU A 83 -14.50 -4.86 -7.96
N GLN A 84 -14.62 -5.82 -8.88
CA GLN A 84 -13.83 -7.05 -8.88
C GLN A 84 -12.35 -6.78 -9.15
N GLU A 85 -12.02 -5.82 -10.02
CA GLU A 85 -10.62 -5.42 -10.23
C GLU A 85 -10.05 -4.71 -9.00
N PHE A 86 -10.86 -3.95 -8.26
CA PHE A 86 -10.46 -3.43 -6.96
C PHE A 86 -10.23 -4.54 -5.94
N ASP A 87 -11.09 -5.55 -5.87
CA ASP A 87 -10.88 -6.73 -5.01
C ASP A 87 -9.50 -7.35 -5.27
N ILE A 88 -9.20 -7.62 -6.55
CA ILE A 88 -7.92 -8.20 -6.97
C ILE A 88 -6.74 -7.28 -6.62
N LEU A 89 -6.87 -5.97 -6.86
CA LEU A 89 -5.83 -4.99 -6.53
C LEU A 89 -5.47 -5.03 -5.03
N PHE A 90 -6.48 -4.96 -4.16
CA PHE A 90 -6.25 -4.88 -2.72
C PHE A 90 -5.85 -6.22 -2.09
N GLU A 91 -6.34 -7.35 -2.63
CA GLU A 91 -5.86 -8.68 -2.26
C GLU A 91 -4.36 -8.82 -2.56
N ARG A 92 -3.94 -8.48 -3.78
CA ARG A 92 -2.54 -8.56 -4.20
C ARG A 92 -1.66 -7.54 -3.48
N LEU A 93 -2.18 -6.35 -3.19
CA LEU A 93 -1.47 -5.34 -2.41
C LEU A 93 -1.20 -5.85 -0.99
N ARG A 94 -2.19 -6.47 -0.35
CA ARG A 94 -2.01 -7.07 0.97
C ARG A 94 -0.95 -8.17 0.93
N LEU A 95 -1.01 -9.06 -0.08
CA LEU A 95 0.03 -10.06 -0.29
C LEU A 95 1.42 -9.45 -0.45
N SER A 96 1.55 -8.38 -1.24
CA SER A 96 2.82 -7.65 -1.40
C SER A 96 3.36 -7.11 -0.08
N LEU A 97 2.49 -6.50 0.73
CA LEU A 97 2.87 -5.94 2.03
C LEU A 97 3.20 -7.04 3.05
N ASP A 98 2.49 -8.17 3.02
CA ASP A 98 2.82 -9.34 3.85
C ASP A 98 4.18 -9.93 3.47
N MET A 99 4.50 -10.01 2.17
CA MET A 99 5.81 -10.44 1.68
C MET A 99 6.92 -9.48 2.08
N LEU A 100 6.65 -8.17 2.05
CA LEU A 100 7.59 -7.16 2.53
C LEU A 100 7.81 -7.30 4.05
N LEU A 101 6.73 -7.43 4.83
CA LEU A 101 6.78 -7.56 6.28
C LEU A 101 7.52 -8.83 6.73
N LYS A 102 7.47 -9.92 5.96
CA LYS A 102 8.24 -11.14 6.23
C LYS A 102 9.75 -10.98 6.08
N GLN A 103 10.24 -9.90 5.47
CA GLN A 103 11.67 -9.66 5.34
C GLN A 103 12.25 -9.25 6.71
N PRO A 104 13.27 -9.95 7.23
CA PRO A 104 13.72 -9.75 8.61
C PRO A 104 14.15 -8.32 8.95
N GLU A 105 14.73 -7.59 7.98
CA GLU A 105 15.14 -6.20 8.21
C GLU A 105 13.94 -5.27 8.36
N VAL A 106 12.84 -5.54 7.64
CA VAL A 106 11.61 -4.75 7.71
C VAL A 106 10.83 -5.11 8.98
N ALA A 107 10.67 -6.40 9.27
CA ALA A 107 9.96 -6.88 10.47
C ALA A 107 10.53 -6.28 11.76
N LYS A 108 11.86 -6.17 11.86
CA LYS A 108 12.55 -5.59 13.03
C LYS A 108 12.40 -4.08 13.16
N ALA A 109 12.00 -3.40 12.07
CA ALA A 109 11.81 -1.96 12.03
C ALA A 109 10.36 -1.55 12.32
N VAL A 110 9.47 -2.51 12.58
CA VAL A 110 8.07 -2.26 12.94
C VAL A 110 7.90 -2.43 14.44
N GLU A 111 7.27 -1.45 15.08
CA GLU A 111 6.90 -1.48 16.52
C GLU A 111 5.38 -1.64 16.71
#